data_AF-A0A833HKE8-F1
#
_entry.id   AF-A0A833HKE8-F1
#
_cell.length_a   1.000
_cell.length_b   1.000
_cell.length_c   1.000
_cell.angle_alpha   90.00
_cell.angle_beta   90.00
_cell.angle_gamma   90.00
#
_symmetry.space_group_name_H-M   'P 1'
#
loop_
_entity.id
_entity.type
_entity.pdbx_description
1 polymer ?
#
loop_
_entity_poly.entity_id
_entity_poly.type
_entity_poly.pdbx_seq_one_letter_code
_entity_poly.pdbx_strand_id
1 'polypeptide(L)'
;MPPRDVWFFSQSWRDREYRRDYERLAGESREILEAELAALIELLQNSRHPVTDPDIQARFRPESYGGIVSIQGAALIEYRIPVERTRVIALVPSDYSFVLLVALTVSHDHERLQRLIKTNRAELRVWKPPAE
;
A
#
# COMPACT_ATOMS: atom_id res chain seq x y z
N MET A 1 -2.73 -21.09 7.93
CA MET A 1 -1.97 -19.96 8.50
C MET A 1 -2.99 -19.01 9.10
N PRO A 2 -2.73 -18.42 10.27
CA PRO A 2 -3.56 -17.32 10.76
C PRO A 2 -3.51 -16.16 9.75
N PRO A 3 -4.57 -15.34 9.65
CA PRO A 3 -4.57 -14.15 8.80
C PRO A 3 -3.44 -13.20 9.21
N ARG A 4 -2.77 -12.61 8.23
CA ARG A 4 -1.75 -11.59 8.43
C ARG A 4 -2.41 -10.26 8.79
N ASP A 5 -1.81 -9.51 9.70
CA ASP A 5 -2.23 -8.15 9.95
C ASP A 5 -1.89 -7.22 8.78
N VAL A 6 -2.89 -6.48 8.33
CA VAL A 6 -2.74 -5.43 7.31
C VAL A 6 -3.18 -4.12 7.92
N TRP A 7 -2.24 -3.18 8.01
CA TRP A 7 -2.47 -1.85 8.56
C TRP A 7 -2.26 -0.78 7.49
N PHE A 8 -2.73 0.43 7.75
CA PHE A 8 -2.56 1.56 6.84
C PHE A 8 -2.34 2.87 7.60
N PHE A 9 -1.54 3.77 7.04
CA PHE A 9 -1.35 5.10 7.62
C PHE A 9 -2.51 6.03 7.27
N SER A 10 -3.16 6.58 8.30
CA SER A 10 -4.27 7.54 8.13
C SER A 10 -3.84 8.82 7.39
N GLN A 11 -2.55 9.19 7.44
CA GLN A 11 -2.04 10.37 6.74
C GLN A 11 -2.18 10.27 5.22
N SER A 12 -1.96 9.08 4.64
CA SER A 12 -2.12 8.89 3.19
C SER A 12 -3.57 9.12 2.74
N TRP A 13 -4.53 8.74 3.58
CA TRP A 13 -5.96 8.97 3.35
C TRP A 13 -6.41 10.41 3.64
N ARG A 14 -5.68 11.12 4.51
CA ARG A 14 -5.90 12.52 4.84
C ARG A 14 -5.14 13.49 3.92
N ASP A 15 -4.34 12.97 3.00
CA ASP A 15 -3.61 13.77 2.04
C ASP A 15 -4.57 14.57 1.15
N ARG A 16 -4.41 15.90 1.12
CA ARG A 16 -5.32 16.81 0.41
C ARG A 16 -5.29 16.56 -1.10
N GLU A 17 -4.12 16.23 -1.64
CA GLU A 17 -3.97 15.91 -3.05
C GLU A 17 -4.67 14.59 -3.39
N TYR A 18 -4.61 13.59 -2.49
CA TYR A 18 -5.30 12.31 -2.67
C TYR A 18 -6.79 12.53 -2.71
N ARG A 19 -7.31 13.28 -1.73
CA ARG A 19 -8.73 13.59 -1.67
C ARG A 19 -9.20 14.31 -2.93
N ARG A 20 -8.43 15.28 -3.42
CA ARG A 20 -8.77 16.02 -4.64
C ARG A 20 -8.77 15.10 -5.87
N ASP A 21 -7.80 14.22 -6.01
CA ASP A 21 -7.70 13.31 -7.16
C ASP A 21 -8.81 12.24 -7.11
N TYR A 22 -9.07 11.69 -5.93
CA TYR A 22 -10.17 10.76 -5.68
C TYR A 22 -11.54 11.42 -5.96
N GLU A 23 -11.77 12.65 -5.48
CA GLU A 23 -12.99 13.43 -5.73
C GLU A 23 -13.19 13.78 -7.22
N ARG A 24 -12.15 13.69 -8.06
CA ARG A 24 -12.23 13.91 -9.51
C ARG A 24 -12.51 12.64 -10.30
N LEU A 25 -12.35 11.47 -9.70
CA LEU A 25 -12.71 10.21 -10.35
C LEU A 25 -14.21 10.20 -10.67
N ALA A 26 -14.58 9.55 -11.77
CA ALA A 26 -15.96 9.17 -12.02
C ALA A 26 -16.48 8.25 -10.88
N GLY A 27 -17.79 8.27 -10.62
CA GLY A 27 -18.39 7.46 -9.55
C GLY A 27 -18.04 5.98 -9.67
N GLU A 28 -18.17 5.42 -10.87
CA GLU A 28 -17.80 4.04 -11.18
C GLU A 28 -16.32 3.75 -10.90
N SER A 29 -15.39 4.63 -11.30
CA SER A 29 -13.96 4.47 -11.00
C SER A 29 -13.67 4.49 -9.50
N ARG A 30 -14.44 5.23 -8.69
CA ARG A 30 -14.29 5.21 -7.23
C ARG A 30 -14.74 3.88 -6.63
N GLU A 31 -15.88 3.37 -7.07
CA GLU A 31 -16.41 2.09 -6.63
C GLU A 31 -15.44 0.95 -6.97
N ILE A 32 -14.89 0.94 -8.19
CA ILE A 32 -13.90 -0.07 -8.58
C ILE A 32 -12.62 0.11 -7.76
N LEU A 33 -12.14 1.34 -7.53
CA LEU A 33 -10.96 1.58 -6.70
C LEU A 33 -11.14 1.03 -5.27
N GLU A 34 -12.30 1.29 -4.65
CA GLU A 34 -12.60 0.79 -3.31
C GLU A 34 -12.70 -0.74 -3.26
N ALA A 35 -13.36 -1.35 -4.25
CA ALA A 35 -13.46 -2.79 -4.38
C ALA A 35 -12.09 -3.44 -4.57
N GLU A 36 -11.22 -2.87 -5.41
CA GLU A 36 -9.87 -3.38 -5.63
C GLU A 36 -8.96 -3.19 -4.41
N LEU A 37 -9.11 -2.08 -3.67
CA LEU A 37 -8.37 -1.88 -2.43
C LEU A 37 -8.80 -2.87 -1.35
N ALA A 38 -10.10 -3.13 -1.21
CA ALA A 38 -10.61 -4.16 -0.32
C ALA A 38 -10.09 -5.56 -0.70
N ALA A 39 -10.12 -5.90 -2.00
CA ALA A 39 -9.59 -7.16 -2.50
C ALA A 39 -8.07 -7.32 -2.28
N LEU A 40 -7.30 -6.23 -2.44
CA LEU A 40 -5.87 -6.24 -2.11
C LEU A 40 -5.65 -6.54 -0.63
N ILE A 41 -6.38 -5.88 0.26
CA ILE A 41 -6.28 -6.09 1.71
C ILE A 41 -6.63 -7.55 2.04
N GLU A 42 -7.74 -8.07 1.54
CA GLU A 42 -8.16 -9.45 1.77
C GLU A 42 -7.13 -10.48 1.29
N LEU A 43 -6.57 -10.28 0.09
CA LEU A 43 -5.51 -11.14 -0.42
C LEU A 43 -4.22 -11.02 0.41
N LEU A 44 -3.84 -9.82 0.85
CA LEU A 44 -2.67 -9.63 1.72
C LEU A 44 -2.87 -10.28 3.10
N GLN A 45 -4.10 -10.29 3.64
CA GLN A 45 -4.40 -10.96 4.91
C GLN A 45 -4.32 -12.49 4.77
N ASN A 46 -4.76 -13.06 3.65
CA ASN A 46 -4.89 -14.51 3.49
C ASN A 46 -3.75 -15.18 2.69
N SER A 47 -2.90 -14.38 2.05
CA SER A 47 -1.80 -14.87 1.20
C SER A 47 -0.67 -15.52 2.00
N ARG A 48 -0.08 -16.54 1.38
CA ARG A 48 1.13 -17.18 1.91
C ARG A 48 2.33 -16.24 1.87
N HIS A 49 2.39 -15.37 0.86
CA HIS A 49 3.48 -14.42 0.71
C HIS A 49 3.00 -13.11 0.05
N PRO A 50 3.22 -11.93 0.65
CA PRO A 50 2.63 -10.67 0.19
C PRO A 50 3.13 -10.19 -1.18
N VAL A 51 4.24 -10.76 -1.66
CA VAL A 51 4.83 -10.47 -2.99
C VAL A 51 4.64 -11.62 -3.99
N THR A 52 5.05 -12.85 -3.68
CA THR A 52 5.12 -13.95 -4.65
C THR A 52 3.85 -14.82 -4.70
N ASP A 53 2.82 -14.50 -3.93
CA ASP A 53 1.55 -15.22 -3.99
C ASP A 53 0.92 -15.09 -5.40
N PRO A 54 0.49 -16.20 -6.05
CA PRO A 54 0.01 -16.17 -7.42
C PRO A 54 -1.18 -15.25 -7.66
N ASP A 55 -2.13 -15.16 -6.72
CA ASP A 55 -3.33 -14.35 -6.88
C ASP A 55 -2.99 -12.86 -6.80
N ILE A 56 -2.08 -12.50 -5.89
CA ILE A 56 -1.53 -11.14 -5.80
C ILE A 56 -0.74 -10.79 -7.06
N GLN A 57 0.11 -11.71 -7.54
CA GLN A 57 0.91 -11.51 -8.75
C GLN A 57 0.04 -11.29 -9.99
N ALA A 58 -0.98 -12.13 -10.17
CA ALA A 58 -1.89 -12.05 -11.30
C ALA A 58 -2.67 -10.73 -11.32
N ARG A 59 -3.17 -10.28 -10.16
CA ARG A 59 -4.08 -9.13 -10.07
C ARG A 59 -3.36 -7.79 -9.88
N PHE A 60 -2.37 -7.73 -8.99
CA PHE A 60 -1.78 -6.47 -8.52
C PHE A 60 -0.32 -6.27 -8.91
N ARG A 61 0.34 -7.30 -9.48
CA ARG A 61 1.71 -7.25 -10.03
C ARG A 61 2.69 -6.53 -9.10
N PRO A 62 2.93 -7.07 -7.89
CA PRO A 62 3.74 -6.41 -6.90
C PRO A 62 5.20 -6.32 -7.36
N GLU A 63 5.78 -5.14 -7.23
CA GLU A 63 7.17 -4.85 -7.64
C GLU A 63 7.94 -4.17 -6.51
N SER A 64 9.27 -4.34 -6.48
CA SER A 64 10.11 -3.64 -5.51
C SER A 64 10.11 -2.13 -5.81
N TYR A 65 9.79 -1.31 -4.82
CA TYR A 65 9.77 0.14 -4.97
C TYR A 65 11.17 0.74 -4.71
N GLY A 66 11.86 1.12 -5.79
CA GLY A 66 13.23 1.66 -5.74
C GLY A 66 13.37 3.15 -5.41
N GLY A 67 12.28 3.85 -5.11
CA GLY A 67 12.29 5.32 -4.97
C GLY A 67 12.90 5.85 -3.66
N ILE A 68 13.16 5.02 -2.66
CA ILE A 68 13.65 5.41 -1.33
C ILE A 68 14.65 4.39 -0.79
N VAL A 69 15.69 4.86 -0.07
CA VAL A 69 16.64 4.02 0.67
C VAL A 69 15.91 3.13 1.67
N SER A 70 16.17 1.82 1.58
CA SER A 70 15.54 0.76 2.36
C SER A 70 15.34 1.11 3.83
N ILE A 71 14.20 0.67 4.37
CA ILE A 71 13.95 0.67 5.81
C ILE A 71 14.58 -0.62 6.33
N GLN A 72 15.46 -0.54 7.34
CA GLN A 72 16.18 -1.72 7.84
C GLN A 72 15.21 -2.85 8.17
N GLY A 73 15.45 -4.04 7.61
CA GLY A 73 14.63 -5.23 7.84
C GLY A 73 13.30 -5.28 7.07
N ALA A 74 13.03 -4.31 6.17
CA ALA A 74 11.79 -4.30 5.40
C ALA A 74 11.98 -3.84 3.94
N ALA A 75 11.20 -4.44 3.05
CA ALA A 75 11.08 -4.05 1.65
C ALA A 75 9.91 -3.08 1.46
N LEU A 76 10.07 -2.14 0.53
CA LEU A 76 8.93 -1.37 0.01
C LEU A 76 8.44 -2.05 -1.26
N ILE A 77 7.14 -2.35 -1.30
CA ILE A 77 6.49 -3.05 -2.40
C ILE A 77 5.42 -2.14 -2.99
N GLU A 78 5.46 -1.95 -4.31
CA GLU A 78 4.42 -1.27 -5.07
C GLU A 78 3.40 -2.29 -5.57
N TYR A 79 2.12 -2.09 -5.25
CA TYR A 79 0.97 -2.80 -5.81
C TYR A 79 0.25 -1.88 -6.80
N ARG A 80 -0.10 -2.45 -7.96
CA ARG A 80 -0.79 -1.76 -9.04
C ARG A 80 -2.27 -2.09 -9.02
N ILE A 81 -3.10 -1.10 -8.73
CA ILE A 81 -4.55 -1.25 -8.81
C ILE A 81 -4.97 -1.03 -10.27
N PRO A 82 -5.80 -1.91 -10.87
CA PRO A 82 -6.21 -1.85 -12.27
C PRO A 82 -7.22 -0.72 -12.58
N VAL A 83 -7.28 0.31 -11.74
CA VAL A 83 -8.09 1.51 -11.92
C VAL A 83 -7.15 2.69 -12.03
N GLU A 84 -7.24 3.40 -13.15
CA GLU A 84 -6.35 4.52 -13.46
C GLU A 84 -4.87 4.12 -13.35
N ARG A 85 -4.02 5.06 -12.94
CA ARG A 85 -2.62 4.80 -12.62
C ARG A 85 -2.40 4.68 -11.11
N THR A 86 -3.38 4.12 -10.41
CA THR A 86 -3.37 4.00 -8.96
C THR A 86 -2.22 3.11 -8.49
N ARG A 87 -1.52 3.55 -7.45
CA ARG A 87 -0.41 2.80 -6.83
C ARG A 87 -0.56 2.80 -5.31
N VAL A 88 -0.38 1.62 -4.72
CA VAL A 88 -0.28 1.43 -3.28
C VAL A 88 1.14 1.01 -2.97
N ILE A 89 1.81 1.74 -2.08
CA ILE A 89 3.12 1.34 -1.56
C ILE A 89 2.91 0.75 -0.19
N ALA A 90 3.43 -0.45 0.03
CA ALA A 90 3.45 -1.09 1.32
C ALA A 90 4.87 -1.31 1.82
N LEU A 91 5.02 -1.31 3.14
CA LEU A 91 6.18 -1.82 3.83
C LEU A 91 5.91 -3.27 4.23
N VAL A 92 6.85 -4.14 3.88
CA VAL A 92 6.80 -5.57 4.14
C VAL A 92 8.08 -5.99 4.87
N PRO A 93 8.01 -6.41 6.15
CA PRO A 93 9.17 -6.89 6.88
C PRO A 93 9.68 -8.22 6.31
N SER A 94 10.95 -8.54 6.55
CA SER A 94 11.60 -9.76 6.03
C SER A 94 10.97 -11.07 6.53
N ASP A 95 10.29 -11.03 7.68
CA ASP A 95 9.59 -12.17 8.26
C ASP A 95 8.13 -12.28 7.78
N TYR A 96 7.66 -11.30 6.98
CA TYR A 96 6.29 -11.22 6.46
C TYR A 96 5.20 -11.27 7.54
N SER A 97 5.53 -10.88 8.76
CA SER A 97 4.63 -10.92 9.92
C SER A 97 3.42 -10.00 9.76
N PHE A 98 3.58 -8.86 9.08
CA PHE A 98 2.51 -7.91 8.78
C PHE A 98 2.75 -7.23 7.43
N VAL A 99 1.75 -6.49 6.94
CA VAL A 99 1.90 -5.55 5.81
C VAL A 99 1.37 -4.20 6.23
N LEU A 100 2.10 -3.14 5.93
CA LEU A 100 1.70 -1.78 6.25
C LEU A 100 1.58 -0.95 4.98
N LEU A 101 0.38 -0.52 4.62
CA LEU A 101 0.13 0.36 3.47
C LEU A 101 0.55 1.79 3.84
N VAL A 102 1.68 2.23 3.27
CA VAL A 102 2.35 3.49 3.64
C VAL A 102 2.06 4.64 2.70
N ALA A 103 1.61 4.39 1.48
CA ALA A 103 1.19 5.44 0.57
C ALA A 103 0.20 4.90 -0.45
N LEU A 104 -0.71 5.78 -0.88
CA LEU A 104 -1.66 5.53 -1.93
C LEU A 104 -1.73 6.77 -2.80
N THR A 105 -1.77 6.58 -4.12
CA THR A 105 -2.03 7.62 -5.10
C THR A 105 -2.99 7.09 -6.15
N VAL A 106 -3.84 7.96 -6.68
CA VAL A 106 -4.76 7.68 -7.81
C VAL A 106 -4.12 8.07 -9.15
N SER A 107 -3.01 8.79 -9.11
CA SER A 107 -2.24 9.25 -10.27
C SER A 107 -0.82 8.70 -10.25
N HIS A 108 -0.16 8.70 -11.40
CA HIS A 108 1.24 8.26 -11.52
C HIS A 108 2.21 9.36 -11.07
N ASP A 109 2.23 9.64 -9.77
CA ASP A 109 3.05 10.67 -9.14
C ASP A 109 4.06 10.04 -8.17
N HIS A 110 5.24 9.72 -8.70
CA HIS A 110 6.31 9.11 -7.92
C HIS A 110 6.91 10.08 -6.89
N GLU A 111 6.98 11.37 -7.18
CA GLU A 111 7.54 12.35 -6.22
C GLU A 111 6.66 12.47 -4.98
N ARG A 112 5.35 12.48 -5.18
CA ARG A 112 4.37 12.50 -4.10
C ARG A 112 4.38 11.20 -3.30
N LEU A 113 4.46 10.04 -3.97
CA LEU A 113 4.68 8.76 -3.27
C LEU A 113 5.91 8.82 -2.38
N GLN A 114 7.04 9.32 -2.90
CA GLN A 114 8.25 9.45 -2.10
C GLN A 114 8.06 10.39 -0.91
N ARG A 115 7.35 11.51 -1.10
CA ARG A 115 7.05 12.46 -0.04
C ARG A 115 6.20 11.83 1.06
N LEU A 116 5.10 11.15 0.69
CA LEU A 116 4.22 10.46 1.63
C LEU A 116 4.97 9.38 2.42
N ILE A 117 5.77 8.56 1.74
CA ILE A 117 6.58 7.54 2.42
C ILE A 117 7.57 8.18 3.37
N LYS A 118 8.25 9.28 2.99
CA LYS A 118 9.19 9.99 3.89
C LYS A 118 8.48 10.59 5.11
N THR A 119 7.31 11.19 4.93
CA THR A 119 6.50 11.73 6.04
C THR A 119 6.05 10.61 6.97
N ASN A 120 5.48 9.53 6.42
CA ASN A 120 5.03 8.37 7.20
C ASN A 120 6.20 7.58 7.82
N ARG A 121 7.42 7.69 7.25
CA ARG A 121 8.63 7.08 7.82
C ARG A 121 8.99 7.66 9.20
N ALA A 122 8.69 8.92 9.45
CA ALA A 122 8.87 9.49 10.78
C ALA A 122 7.98 8.79 11.81
N GLU A 123 6.75 8.44 11.44
CA GLU A 123 5.83 7.66 12.26
C GLU A 123 6.27 6.20 12.38
N LEU A 124 6.79 5.59 11.31
CA LEU A 124 7.31 4.22 11.30
C LEU A 124 8.43 3.95 12.30
N ARG A 125 9.27 4.96 12.62
CA ARG A 125 10.38 4.78 13.57
C ARG A 125 9.91 4.57 15.02
N VAL A 126 8.70 5.01 15.33
CA VAL A 126 8.07 4.91 16.66
C VAL A 126 6.87 3.96 16.66
N TRP A 127 6.39 3.58 15.49
CA TRP A 127 5.28 2.66 15.35
C TRP A 127 5.73 1.24 15.73
N LYS A 128 5.08 0.73 16.77
CA LYS A 128 5.09 -0.70 17.10
C LYS A 128 3.76 -1.27 16.61
N PRO A 129 3.74 -2.50 16.09
CA PRO A 129 2.48 -3.22 15.96
C PRO A 129 1.75 -3.17 17.33
N PRO A 130 0.43 -2.95 17.38
CA PRO A 130 -0.31 -3.02 18.64
C PRO A 130 -0.01 -4.37 19.30
N ALA A 131 0.34 -4.35 20.60
CA ALA A 131 0.53 -5.57 21.35
C ALA A 131 -0.82 -6.29 21.47
N GLU A 132 -0.83 -7.59 21.15
CA GLU A 132 -1.98 -8.50 21.34
C GLU A 132 -2.49 -8.50 22.80
#